data_AF-A0A6P2DHC8-F1
#
_entry.id   AF-A0A6P2DHC8-F1
#
_cell.length_a   1.000
_cell.length_b   1.000
_cell.length_c   1.000
_cell.angle_alpha   90.00
_cell.angle_beta   90.00
_cell.angle_gamma   90.00
#
_symmetry.space_group_name_H-M   'P 1'
#
loop_
_entity.id
_entity.type
_entity.pdbx_description
1 polymer ?
#
loop_
_entity_poly.entity_id
_entity_poly.type
_entity_poly.pdbx_seq_one_letter_code
_entity_poly.pdbx_strand_id
1 'polypeptide(L)'
;MGEKVWQVPREEFIALWNAAGSLDEVAAQILARVGPRAPRWAVIARAAELRRDGATLRALVPERALLADPAPPAGRCLPGMRSENGAKPAV
;
A
#
# COMPACT_ATOMS: atom_id res chain seq x y z
N MET A 1 -4.30 23.96 4.13
CA MET A 1 -2.86 23.55 4.02
C MET A 1 -2.62 22.34 3.08
N GLY A 2 -3.63 21.77 2.42
CA GLY A 2 -3.46 20.76 1.36
C GLY A 2 -4.15 21.13 0.04
N GLU A 3 -4.94 22.21 0.02
CA GLU A 3 -5.89 22.57 -1.04
C GLU A 3 -5.26 22.75 -2.43
N LYS A 4 -3.96 23.06 -2.49
CA LYS A 4 -3.26 23.23 -3.76
C LYS A 4 -3.18 21.95 -4.59
N VAL A 5 -3.17 20.77 -3.96
CA VAL A 5 -3.20 19.49 -4.69
C VAL A 5 -4.53 19.29 -5.41
N TRP A 6 -5.62 19.85 -4.89
CA TRP A 6 -6.95 19.80 -5.52
C TRP A 6 -7.09 20.79 -6.69
N GLN A 7 -6.17 21.75 -6.83
CA GLN A 7 -6.10 22.64 -7.98
C GLN A 7 -5.52 21.94 -9.23
N VAL A 8 -4.83 20.81 -9.05
CA VAL A 8 -4.36 20.00 -10.18
C VAL A 8 -5.58 19.36 -10.86
N PRO A 9 -5.75 19.56 -12.18
CA PRO A 9 -6.80 18.89 -12.95
C PRO A 9 -6.80 17.38 -12.72
N ARG A 10 -7.99 16.78 -12.68
CA ARG A 10 -8.17 15.35 -12.43
C ARG A 10 -7.31 14.48 -13.35
N GLU A 11 -7.38 14.74 -14.65
CA GLU A 11 -6.67 13.96 -15.67
C GLU A 11 -5.15 14.12 -15.55
N GLU A 12 -4.69 15.33 -15.25
CA GLU A 12 -3.27 15.60 -15.04
C GLU A 12 -2.74 14.88 -13.79
N PHE A 13 -3.49 14.87 -12.69
CA PHE A 13 -3.12 14.11 -11.51
C PHE A 13 -3.02 12.61 -11.80
N ILE A 14 -4.00 12.05 -12.54
CA ILE A 14 -4.01 10.64 -12.94
C ILE A 14 -2.79 10.31 -13.81
N ALA A 15 -2.47 11.17 -14.78
CA ALA A 15 -1.32 10.99 -15.67
C ALA A 15 -0.01 10.97 -14.88
N LEU A 16 0.17 11.92 -13.95
CA LEU A 16 1.37 11.99 -13.10
C LEU A 16 1.49 10.79 -12.17
N TRP A 17 0.37 10.37 -11.56
CA TRP A 17 0.34 9.20 -10.70
C TRP A 17 0.72 7.92 -11.45
N ASN A 18 0.20 7.75 -12.67
CA ASN A 18 0.43 6.55 -13.47
C ASN A 18 1.81 6.51 -14.13
N ALA A 19 2.39 7.69 -14.42
CA ALA A 19 3.74 7.81 -14.95
C ALA A 19 4.83 7.59 -13.88
N ALA A 20 4.54 7.93 -12.62
CA ALA A 20 5.51 7.84 -11.54
C ALA A 20 5.82 6.40 -11.10
N GLY A 21 7.08 6.17 -10.70
CA GLY A 21 7.51 4.92 -10.07
C GLY A 21 7.26 4.87 -8.57
N SER A 22 7.08 6.02 -7.92
CA SER A 22 6.93 6.10 -6.46
C SER A 22 6.06 7.28 -6.00
N LEU A 23 5.57 7.20 -4.75
CA LEU A 23 4.80 8.28 -4.13
C LEU A 23 5.62 9.57 -4.00
N ASP A 24 6.92 9.45 -3.73
CA ASP A 24 7.79 10.61 -3.58
C ASP A 24 7.95 11.36 -4.91
N GLU A 25 8.09 10.61 -6.00
CA GLU A 25 8.14 11.15 -7.35
C GLU A 25 6.84 11.87 -7.73
N VAL A 26 5.67 11.30 -7.42
CA VAL A 26 4.38 11.99 -7.61
C VAL A 26 4.35 13.29 -6.79
N ALA A 27 4.74 13.24 -5.53
CA ALA A 27 4.73 14.42 -4.66
C ALA A 27 5.66 15.52 -5.20
N ALA A 28 6.87 15.17 -5.66
CA ALA A 28 7.81 16.10 -6.27
C ALA A 28 7.26 16.72 -7.56
N GLN A 29 6.66 15.91 -8.44
CA GLN A 29 6.05 16.39 -9.68
C GLN A 29 4.84 17.31 -9.44
N ILE A 30 4.06 17.06 -8.39
CA ILE A 30 2.94 17.93 -7.98
C ILE A 30 3.48 19.22 -7.35
N LEU A 31 4.49 19.13 -6.47
CA LEU A 31 5.15 20.30 -5.86
C LEU A 31 5.73 21.25 -6.92
N ALA A 32 6.33 20.71 -7.98
CA ALA A 32 6.85 21.51 -9.09
C ALA A 32 5.76 22.33 -9.80
N ARG A 33 4.52 21.84 -9.82
CA ARG A 33 3.38 22.52 -10.46
C ARG A 33 2.65 23.49 -9.55
N VAL A 34 2.44 23.11 -8.29
CA VAL A 34 1.59 23.88 -7.35
C VAL A 34 2.39 24.72 -6.34
N GLY A 35 3.72 24.57 -6.35
CA GLY A 35 4.66 25.20 -5.44
C GLY A 35 4.84 24.44 -4.12
N PRO A 36 5.59 25.00 -3.14
CA PRO A 36 6.18 24.28 -2.00
C PRO A 36 5.20 23.79 -0.92
N ARG A 37 3.89 23.74 -1.19
CA ARG A 37 2.83 23.47 -0.19
C ARG A 37 1.99 22.22 -0.50
N ALA A 38 2.56 21.19 -1.11
CA ALA A 38 1.88 19.90 -1.30
C ALA A 38 2.49 18.83 -0.37
N PRO A 39 1.94 18.62 0.84
CA PRO A 39 2.42 17.57 1.72
C PRO A 39 2.01 16.18 1.19
N ARG A 40 2.84 15.15 1.47
CA ARG A 40 2.60 13.77 0.98
C ARG A 40 1.20 13.23 1.33
N TRP A 41 0.69 13.53 2.52
CA TRP A 41 -0.66 13.10 2.93
C TRP A 41 -1.77 13.65 2.03
N ALA A 42 -1.59 14.86 1.48
CA ALA A 42 -2.60 15.48 0.61
C ALA A 42 -2.67 14.78 -0.75
N VAL A 43 -1.54 14.35 -1.31
CA VAL A 43 -1.54 13.61 -2.58
C VAL A 43 -2.06 12.18 -2.38
N ILE A 44 -1.83 11.55 -1.21
CA ILE A 44 -2.49 10.28 -0.85
C ILE A 44 -4.01 10.48 -0.75
N ALA A 45 -4.47 11.51 -0.05
CA ALA A 45 -5.89 11.80 0.12
C ALA A 45 -6.59 12.04 -1.23
N ARG A 46 -5.97 12.81 -2.12
CA ARG A 46 -6.45 13.04 -3.48
C ARG A 46 -6.53 11.74 -4.29
N ALA A 47 -5.52 10.88 -4.20
CA ALA A 47 -5.54 9.58 -4.87
C ALA A 47 -6.65 8.66 -4.32
N ALA A 48 -6.90 8.69 -3.01
CA ALA A 48 -8.00 7.95 -2.40
C ALA A 48 -9.38 8.45 -2.87
N GLU A 49 -9.56 9.77 -2.97
CA GLU A 49 -10.77 10.36 -3.57
C GLU A 49 -10.99 9.92 -5.01
N LEU A 50 -9.95 9.99 -5.84
CA LEU A 50 -10.04 9.57 -7.23
C LEU A 50 -10.39 8.09 -7.38
N ARG A 51 -9.88 7.22 -6.51
CA ARG A 51 -10.28 5.80 -6.48
C ARG A 51 -11.75 5.63 -6.10
N ARG A 52 -12.25 6.41 -5.14
CA ARG A 52 -13.68 6.39 -4.76
C ARG A 52 -14.58 6.87 -5.90
N ASP A 53 -14.09 7.81 -6.70
CA ASP A 53 -14.73 8.36 -7.89
C ASP A 53 -14.62 7.44 -9.14
N GLY A 54 -14.00 6.26 -8.98
CA GLY A 54 -13.86 5.28 -10.06
C GLY A 54 -12.68 5.52 -11.01
N ALA A 55 -11.77 6.44 -10.69
CA ALA A 55 -10.55 6.63 -11.47
C ALA A 55 -9.58 5.45 -11.29
N THR A 56 -9.02 4.95 -12.40
CA THR A 56 -7.99 3.93 -12.38
C THR A 56 -6.62 4.55 -12.09
N LEU A 57 -6.09 4.27 -10.91
CA LEU A 57 -4.76 4.69 -10.47
C LEU A 57 -3.88 3.47 -10.21
N ARG A 58 -2.70 3.42 -10.83
CA ARG A 58 -1.71 2.35 -10.63
C ARG A 58 -1.37 2.20 -9.15
N ALA A 59 -1.16 0.97 -8.70
CA ALA A 59 -0.63 0.74 -7.36
C ALA A 59 0.84 1.18 -7.33
N LEU A 60 1.13 2.22 -6.54
CA LEU A 60 2.50 2.57 -6.18
C LEU A 60 2.88 1.65 -5.02
N VAL A 61 3.26 0.42 -5.37
CA VAL A 61 3.70 -0.57 -4.39
C VAL A 61 5.04 -0.10 -3.84
N PRO A 62 5.20 0.10 -2.53
CA PRO A 62 6.53 0.31 -1.99
C PRO A 62 7.35 -0.94 -2.35
N GLU A 63 8.55 -0.76 -2.92
CA GLU A 63 9.45 -1.85 -3.35
C GLU A 63 9.63 -2.93 -2.26
N ARG A 64 9.49 -2.53 -0.99
CA ARG A 64 9.49 -3.40 0.19
C ARG A 64 8.39 -4.48 0.21
N ALA A 65 7.25 -4.25 -0.45
CA ALA A 65 6.18 -5.23 -0.58
C ALA A 65 6.34 -6.16 -1.80
N LEU A 66 7.23 -5.83 -2.75
CA LEU A 66 7.63 -6.74 -3.82
C LEU A 66 8.71 -7.74 -3.37
N LEU A 67 9.53 -7.38 -2.38
CA LEU A 67 10.44 -8.31 -1.68
C LEU A 67 9.77 -9.12 -0.56
N ALA A 68 8.55 -8.75 -0.16
CA ALA A 68 7.74 -9.60 0.71
C ALA A 68 7.19 -10.75 -0.13
N ASP A 69 7.98 -11.83 -0.20
CA ASP A 69 7.54 -13.14 -0.67
C ASP A 69 6.09 -13.41 -0.23
N PRO A 70 5.16 -13.81 -1.12
CA PRO A 70 3.84 -14.26 -0.72
C PRO A 70 3.92 -15.66 -0.10
N ALA A 71 4.80 -15.87 0.88
CA ALA A 71 4.70 -16.99 1.79
C ALA A 71 3.52 -16.66 2.72
N PRO A 72 2.41 -17.42 2.68
CA PRO A 72 1.45 -17.34 3.77
C PRO A 72 2.23 -17.60 5.07
N PRO A 73 1.90 -16.94 6.19
CA PRO A 73 2.42 -17.39 7.46
C PRO A 73 1.83 -18.79 7.65
N ALA A 74 2.63 -19.81 7.31
CA ALA A 74 2.45 -21.15 7.79
C ALA A 74 2.54 -21.02 9.31
N GLY A 75 1.38 -20.76 9.91
CA GLY A 75 1.13 -20.74 11.34
C GLY A 75 1.40 -22.14 11.86
N ARG A 76 2.68 -22.38 12.03
CA ARG A 76 3.32 -23.30 12.95
C ARG A 76 2.43 -23.57 14.16
N CYS A 77 1.63 -24.62 14.08
CA CYS A 77 1.06 -25.30 15.24
C CYS A 77 1.84 -26.59 15.48
N LEU A 78 3.05 -26.44 16.03
CA LEU A 78 3.70 -27.46 16.85
C LEU A 78 4.32 -26.70 18.01
N PRO A 79 3.80 -26.88 19.24
CA PRO A 79 4.40 -27.89 20.11
C PRO A 79 3.42 -28.59 21.06
N GLY A 80 3.50 -29.92 21.15
CA GLY A 80 2.69 -30.68 22.10
C GLY A 80 3.01 -32.18 22.10
N MET A 81 4.25 -32.54 22.45
CA MET A 81 4.54 -33.89 22.94
C MET A 81 3.62 -34.20 24.13
N ARG A 82 2.63 -35.09 23.93
CA ARG A 82 2.07 -35.89 25.03
C ARG A 82 2.16 -37.35 24.60
N SER A 83 3.16 -38.03 25.13
CA SER A 83 3.26 -39.49 25.11
C SER A 83 2.04 -40.09 25.81
N GLU A 84 1.14 -40.70 25.04
CA GLU A 84 0.14 -41.61 25.58
C GLU A 84 0.73 -43.01 25.63
N ASN A 85 1.59 -43.26 26.64
CA ASN A 85 1.83 -44.63 27.10
C ASN A 85 0.60 -45.02 27.92
N GLY A 86 -0.33 -45.72 27.27
CA GLY A 86 -1.52 -46.30 27.87
C GLY A 86 -1.73 -47.72 27.35
N ALA A 87 -0.71 -48.58 27.50
CA ALA A 87 -0.88 -50.01 27.32
C ALA A 87 -1.82 -50.54 28.41
N LYS A 88 -3.05 -50.86 28.01
CA LYS A 88 -4.06 -51.54 28.82
C LYS A 88 -3.61 -52.99 29.07
N PRO A 89 -3.54 -53.49 30.31
CA PRO A 89 -3.36 -54.92 30.53
C PRO A 89 -4.65 -55.62 30.10
N ALA A 90 -4.52 -56.55 29.14
CA ALA A 90 -5.57 -57.52 28.85
C ALA A 90 -5.62 -58.54 29.99
N VAL A 91 -6.85 -58.83 30.42
CA VAL A 91 -7.24 -59.91 31.33
C VAL A 91 -6.89 -61.27 30.75
#